data_AF-A0A2V6F8N7-F1
#
_entry.id   AF-A0A2V6F8N7-F1
#
_cell.length_a   1.000
_cell.length_b   1.000
_cell.length_c   1.000
_cell.angle_alpha   90.00
_cell.angle_beta   90.00
_cell.angle_gamma   90.00
#
_symmetry.space_group_name_H-M   'P 1'
#
loop_
_entity.id
_entity.type
_entity.pdbx_description
1 polymer ?
#
loop_
_entity_poly.entity_id
_entity_poly.type
_entity_poly.pdbx_seq_one_letter_code
_entity_poly.pdbx_strand_id
1 'polypeptide(L)'
;YIKANFDHYNADDATPRIREEISSLVARNEEKWAAAGLTSAHKQTGMSAFPDAENHVWFAVNRTPLADGWVSESMDGKQVAPFMGDYQDADVGTLRIRTLPNFWNHSSCDHGVSTRLLPAGPQLTAIRVCWLVDEKAIEGRDYDLSKLMPFWQLTSEQDWHICERQQKGVNSSAYTPGPYSTFKEYNVESFVRWYLKTISKSAS
;
A
#
# COMPACT_ATOMS: atom_id res chain seq x y z
N TYR A 1 1.93 6.40 -8.22
CA TYR A 1 2.18 5.08 -7.59
C TYR A 1 3.34 4.28 -8.19
N ILE A 2 3.24 3.70 -9.40
CA ILE A 2 4.21 2.71 -9.95
C ILE A 2 5.67 3.19 -10.11
N LYS A 3 5.90 4.51 -10.09
CA LYS A 3 7.27 5.07 -10.16
C LYS A 3 7.97 5.10 -8.80
N ALA A 4 7.19 5.12 -7.72
CA ALA A 4 7.67 5.30 -6.35
C ALA A 4 7.93 3.97 -5.65
N ASN A 5 7.14 2.96 -6.00
CA ASN A 5 7.02 1.71 -5.26
C ASN A 5 7.42 0.53 -6.16
N PHE A 6 7.97 -0.53 -5.57
CA PHE A 6 8.38 -1.76 -6.28
C PHE A 6 7.45 -2.94 -6.04
N ASP A 7 6.39 -2.77 -5.24
CA ASP A 7 5.49 -3.86 -4.85
C ASP A 7 4.64 -4.39 -6.01
N HIS A 8 4.57 -3.68 -7.13
CA HIS A 8 3.94 -4.16 -8.35
C HIS A 8 4.83 -5.10 -9.17
N TYR A 9 6.15 -5.16 -8.90
CA TYR A 9 7.06 -6.12 -9.51
C TYR A 9 7.11 -7.41 -8.69
N ASN A 10 6.73 -8.52 -9.33
CA ASN A 10 6.96 -9.86 -8.80
C ASN A 10 8.23 -10.43 -9.44
N ALA A 11 8.74 -11.53 -8.89
CA ALA A 11 9.97 -12.16 -9.36
C ALA A 11 9.95 -12.46 -10.87
N ASP A 12 8.77 -12.66 -11.46
CA ASP A 12 8.59 -13.17 -12.83
C ASP A 12 8.36 -12.10 -13.91
N ASP A 13 8.05 -10.85 -13.54
CA ASP A 13 7.79 -9.76 -14.50
C ASP A 13 8.80 -8.60 -14.41
N ALA A 14 9.74 -8.67 -13.48
CA ALA A 14 10.87 -7.75 -13.43
C ALA A 14 11.92 -8.13 -14.47
N THR A 15 12.28 -7.18 -15.33
CA THR A 15 13.44 -7.34 -16.23
C THR A 15 14.72 -7.57 -15.39
N PRO A 16 15.77 -8.21 -15.94
CA PRO A 16 17.04 -8.38 -15.22
C PRO A 16 17.57 -7.08 -14.60
N ARG A 17 17.44 -5.96 -15.34
CA ARG A 17 17.81 -4.62 -14.85
C ARG A 17 17.00 -4.20 -13.63
N ILE A 18 15.68 -4.37 -13.67
CA ILE A 18 14.80 -4.02 -12.54
C ILE A 18 15.08 -4.92 -11.33
N ARG A 19 15.37 -6.21 -11.53
CA ARG A 19 15.76 -7.11 -10.44
C ARG A 19 17.07 -6.68 -9.78
N GLU A 20 18.05 -6.25 -10.57
CA GLU A 20 19.32 -5.72 -10.08
C GLU A 20 19.12 -4.41 -9.31
N GLU A 21 18.34 -3.47 -9.87
CA GLU A 21 17.96 -2.20 -9.21
C GLU A 21 17.29 -2.46 -7.84
N ILE A 22 16.31 -3.37 -7.78
CA ILE A 22 15.65 -3.77 -6.53
C ILE A 22 16.64 -4.41 -5.55
N SER A 23 17.50 -5.31 -6.03
CA SER A 23 18.46 -6.02 -5.16
C SER A 23 19.48 -5.07 -4.55
N SER A 24 20.04 -4.15 -5.35
CA SER A 24 20.97 -3.13 -4.87
C SER A 24 20.31 -2.16 -3.90
N LEU A 25 19.06 -1.78 -4.15
CA LEU A 25 18.30 -0.92 -3.23
C LEU A 25 18.03 -1.61 -1.89
N VAL A 26 17.59 -2.88 -1.93
CA VAL A 26 17.33 -3.67 -0.72
C VAL A 26 18.61 -3.82 0.08
N ALA A 27 19.74 -4.17 -0.55
CA ALA A 27 21.02 -4.31 0.14
C ALA A 27 21.47 -3.02 0.85
N ARG A 28 21.40 -1.86 0.16
CA ARG A 28 21.72 -0.56 0.77
C ARG A 28 20.81 -0.22 1.96
N ASN A 29 19.51 -0.51 1.84
CA ASN A 29 18.56 -0.28 2.92
C ASN A 29 18.75 -1.24 4.09
N GLU A 30 19.06 -2.52 3.84
CA GLU A 30 19.38 -3.49 4.89
C GLU A 30 20.61 -3.05 5.70
N GLU A 31 21.68 -2.59 5.05
CA GLU A 31 22.87 -2.06 5.73
C GLU A 31 22.54 -0.84 6.59
N LYS A 32 21.79 0.12 6.04
CA LYS A 32 21.37 1.33 6.75
C LYS A 32 20.50 1.01 7.96
N TRP A 33 19.50 0.14 7.78
CA TRP A 33 18.58 -0.26 8.84
C TRP A 33 19.30 -1.07 9.92
N ALA A 34 20.21 -1.97 9.54
CA ALA A 34 21.05 -2.70 10.49
C ALA A 34 21.92 -1.76 11.33
N ALA A 35 22.52 -0.72 10.72
CA ALA A 35 23.27 0.31 11.44
C ALA A 35 22.40 1.11 12.42
N ALA A 36 21.10 1.24 12.14
CA ALA A 36 20.11 1.83 13.03
C ALA A 36 19.50 0.83 14.05
N GLY A 37 19.99 -0.41 14.10
CA GLY A 37 19.51 -1.44 15.03
C GLY A 37 18.20 -2.13 14.62
N LEU A 38 17.76 -1.97 13.36
CA LEU A 38 16.56 -2.60 12.82
C LEU A 38 16.91 -3.87 12.02
N THR A 39 16.16 -4.95 12.24
CA THR A 39 16.33 -6.22 11.51
C THR A 39 15.30 -6.41 10.42
N SER A 40 15.72 -6.75 9.19
CA SER A 40 14.83 -7.11 8.09
C SER A 40 14.23 -8.51 8.29
N ALA A 41 12.94 -8.56 8.63
CA ALA A 41 12.22 -9.81 8.92
C ALA A 41 11.70 -10.55 7.67
N HIS A 42 11.69 -9.90 6.50
CA HIS A 42 11.18 -10.47 5.25
C HIS A 42 12.07 -10.04 4.07
N LYS A 43 12.53 -11.01 3.26
CA LYS A 43 13.50 -10.79 2.17
C LYS A 43 12.98 -11.17 0.78
N GLN A 44 11.74 -11.65 0.68
CA GLN A 44 11.13 -11.98 -0.61
C GLN A 44 10.57 -10.71 -1.26
N THR A 45 10.71 -10.60 -2.58
CA THR A 45 10.12 -9.51 -3.36
C THR A 45 8.61 -9.73 -3.54
N GLY A 46 7.89 -8.64 -3.80
CA GLY A 46 6.43 -8.63 -3.90
C GLY A 46 5.74 -8.15 -2.62
N MET A 47 4.43 -8.31 -2.56
CA MET A 47 3.64 -7.92 -1.39
C MET A 47 3.77 -8.96 -0.27
N SER A 48 3.82 -8.51 0.98
CA SER A 48 3.71 -9.41 2.13
C SER A 48 2.41 -10.23 2.02
N ALA A 49 2.52 -11.56 2.13
CA ALA A 49 1.39 -12.47 2.04
C ALA A 49 0.36 -12.15 3.14
N PHE A 50 -0.82 -11.74 2.72
CA PHE A 50 -1.87 -11.22 3.59
C PHE A 50 -3.20 -11.14 2.84
N PRO A 51 -4.35 -11.52 3.43
CA PRO A 51 -4.53 -12.17 4.74
C PRO A 51 -4.23 -13.68 4.74
N ASP A 52 -4.35 -14.33 5.89
CA ASP A 52 -4.34 -15.79 6.01
C ASP A 52 -5.53 -16.26 6.87
N ALA A 53 -6.46 -16.97 6.22
CA ALA A 53 -7.69 -17.46 6.84
C ALA A 53 -7.47 -18.66 7.77
N GLU A 54 -6.44 -19.46 7.53
CA GLU A 54 -6.12 -20.65 8.33
C GLU A 54 -5.41 -20.26 9.62
N ASN A 55 -4.49 -19.29 9.52
CA ASN A 55 -3.70 -18.81 10.65
C ASN A 55 -4.30 -17.58 11.36
N HIS A 56 -5.54 -17.20 11.02
CA HIS A 56 -6.24 -16.05 11.61
C HIS A 56 -5.50 -14.71 11.47
N VAL A 57 -4.77 -14.53 10.37
CA VAL A 57 -4.05 -13.29 10.08
C VAL A 57 -4.99 -12.32 9.36
N TRP A 58 -5.36 -11.26 10.06
CA TRP A 58 -6.24 -10.19 9.57
C TRP A 58 -5.55 -8.82 9.52
N PHE A 59 -4.27 -8.73 9.90
CA PHE A 59 -3.44 -7.54 9.64
C PHE A 59 -2.05 -7.89 9.10
N ALA A 60 -1.43 -6.92 8.44
CA ALA A 60 -0.02 -6.94 8.06
C ALA A 60 0.60 -5.55 8.21
N VAL A 61 1.84 -5.50 8.71
CA VAL A 61 2.64 -4.29 8.82
C VAL A 61 4.00 -4.56 8.21
N ASN A 62 4.42 -3.71 7.28
CA ASN A 62 5.73 -3.83 6.65
C ASN A 62 6.25 -2.44 6.26
N ARG A 63 7.58 -2.29 6.20
CA ARG A 63 8.22 -1.09 5.66
C ARG A 63 8.99 -1.48 4.41
N THR A 64 8.78 -0.76 3.32
CA THR A 64 9.41 -1.04 2.02
C THR A 64 10.20 0.16 1.54
N PRO A 65 11.38 -0.04 0.95
CA PRO A 65 12.12 1.06 0.36
C PRO A 65 11.34 1.65 -0.83
N LEU A 66 11.54 2.95 -1.07
CA LEU A 66 11.03 3.65 -2.24
C LEU A 66 12.07 3.62 -3.37
N ALA A 67 11.65 3.99 -4.59
CA ALA A 67 12.54 4.14 -5.74
C ALA A 67 13.75 5.04 -5.46
N ASP A 68 14.86 4.80 -6.14
CA ASP A 68 16.06 5.62 -5.97
C ASP A 68 15.75 7.09 -6.25
N GLY A 69 16.18 7.98 -5.34
CA GLY A 69 15.85 9.41 -5.36
C GLY A 69 14.48 9.79 -4.79
N TRP A 70 13.67 8.82 -4.34
CA TRP A 70 12.40 9.05 -3.66
C TRP A 70 12.55 8.87 -2.15
N VAL A 71 12.05 9.84 -1.39
CA VAL A 71 11.99 9.82 0.09
C VAL A 71 10.56 9.99 0.62
N SER A 72 9.63 10.33 -0.27
CA SER A 72 8.22 10.48 0.05
C SER A 72 7.32 10.11 -1.12
N GLU A 73 6.11 9.65 -0.83
CA GLU A 73 5.06 9.37 -1.81
C GLU A 73 4.39 10.68 -2.29
N SER A 74 5.19 11.56 -2.90
CA SER A 74 4.80 12.82 -3.52
C SER A 74 4.97 12.76 -5.05
N MET A 75 4.54 13.79 -5.77
CA MET A 75 4.58 13.74 -7.25
C MET A 75 5.99 13.68 -7.84
N ASP A 76 6.98 14.28 -7.17
CA ASP A 76 8.39 14.30 -7.59
C ASP A 76 9.32 13.47 -6.70
N GLY A 77 8.75 12.73 -5.73
CA GLY A 77 9.48 11.87 -4.81
C GLY A 77 10.16 12.59 -3.64
N LYS A 78 10.05 13.92 -3.56
CA LYS A 78 10.67 14.71 -2.50
C LYS A 78 9.74 14.88 -1.30
N GLN A 79 10.34 15.19 -0.16
CA GLN A 79 9.63 15.61 1.05
C GLN A 79 8.77 16.86 0.79
N VAL A 80 7.53 16.84 1.27
CA VAL A 80 6.50 17.89 1.07
C VAL A 80 5.95 18.47 2.39
N ALA A 81 6.31 17.87 3.53
CA ALA A 81 6.01 18.36 4.88
C ALA A 81 7.23 18.14 5.81
N PRO A 82 7.27 18.70 7.05
CA PRO A 82 8.28 18.33 8.04
C PRO A 82 8.25 16.83 8.37
N PHE A 83 9.30 16.30 9.01
CA PHE A 83 9.25 14.92 9.47
C PHE A 83 8.08 14.69 10.43
N MET A 84 7.37 13.60 10.20
CA MET A 84 6.28 13.13 11.06
C MET A 84 6.79 11.95 11.90
N GLY A 85 7.41 12.28 13.03
CA GLY A 85 8.11 11.34 13.92
C GLY A 85 9.61 11.68 14.08
N ASP A 86 10.31 10.90 14.90
CA ASP A 86 11.71 11.17 15.30
C ASP A 86 12.75 10.62 14.29
N TYR A 87 12.53 10.86 13.00
CA TYR A 87 13.44 10.40 11.94
C TYR A 87 14.71 11.27 11.87
N GLN A 88 15.86 10.61 11.71
CA GLN A 88 17.15 11.29 11.56
C GLN A 88 17.44 11.71 10.11
N ASP A 89 16.78 11.07 9.15
CA ASP A 89 16.86 11.37 7.73
C ASP A 89 15.56 10.98 7.00
N ALA A 90 15.39 11.45 5.77
CA ALA A 90 14.14 11.29 5.00
C ALA A 90 13.99 9.91 4.34
N ASP A 91 15.07 9.17 4.15
CA ASP A 91 15.09 7.91 3.40
C ASP A 91 14.74 6.73 4.32
N VAL A 92 13.48 6.69 4.73
CA VAL A 92 12.92 5.67 5.65
C VAL A 92 11.99 4.70 4.94
N GLY A 93 11.88 4.80 3.60
CA GLY A 93 10.89 4.10 2.81
C GLY A 93 9.44 4.44 3.22
N THR A 94 8.50 3.60 2.82
CA THR A 94 7.08 3.73 3.19
C THR A 94 6.67 2.61 4.15
N LEU A 95 6.13 2.99 5.31
CA LEU A 95 5.45 2.09 6.23
C LEU A 95 4.05 1.81 5.69
N ARG A 96 3.70 0.53 5.60
CA ARG A 96 2.42 0.07 5.10
C ARG A 96 1.74 -0.75 6.17
N ILE A 97 0.54 -0.34 6.54
CA ILE A 97 -0.34 -1.04 7.49
C ILE A 97 -1.59 -1.44 6.72
N ARG A 98 -2.00 -2.70 6.84
CA ARG A 98 -3.24 -3.21 6.26
C ARG A 98 -3.98 -4.00 7.33
N THR A 99 -5.26 -3.75 7.50
CA THR A 99 -6.11 -4.48 8.44
C THR A 99 -7.45 -4.77 7.77
N LEU A 100 -7.88 -6.02 7.81
CA LEU A 100 -9.21 -6.40 7.37
C LEU A 100 -10.25 -6.08 8.44
N PRO A 101 -11.47 -5.70 8.01
CA PRO A 101 -11.95 -5.75 6.62
C PRO A 101 -11.68 -4.49 5.78
N ASN A 102 -11.19 -3.39 6.35
CA ASN A 102 -11.52 -2.10 5.75
C ASN A 102 -10.55 -0.93 6.00
N PHE A 103 -9.29 -1.19 6.32
CA PHE A 103 -8.34 -0.11 6.55
C PHE A 103 -6.95 -0.42 6.00
N TRP A 104 -6.32 0.61 5.45
CA TRP A 104 -4.90 0.61 5.19
C TRP A 104 -4.29 2.00 5.41
N ASN A 105 -2.98 2.05 5.60
CA ASN A 105 -2.21 3.27 5.71
C ASN A 105 -0.85 3.12 5.02
N HIS A 106 -0.41 4.20 4.41
CA HIS A 106 0.93 4.39 3.88
C HIS A 106 1.55 5.60 4.56
N SER A 107 2.76 5.48 5.10
CA SER A 107 3.46 6.58 5.77
C SER A 107 4.91 6.68 5.35
N SER A 108 5.26 7.80 4.74
CA SER A 108 6.63 8.17 4.39
C SER A 108 7.33 8.87 5.58
N CYS A 109 8.46 9.55 5.36
CA CYS A 109 9.14 10.31 6.42
C CYS A 109 8.34 11.50 6.96
N ASP A 110 7.47 12.08 6.14
CA ASP A 110 6.91 13.42 6.36
C ASP A 110 5.39 13.47 6.49
N HIS A 111 4.69 12.44 5.99
CA HIS A 111 3.25 12.36 6.08
C HIS A 111 2.76 10.92 6.03
N GLY A 112 1.53 10.73 6.51
CA GLY A 112 0.77 9.49 6.41
C GLY A 112 -0.52 9.68 5.63
N VAL A 113 -0.94 8.67 4.90
CA VAL A 113 -2.24 8.61 4.22
C VAL A 113 -2.97 7.36 4.68
N SER A 114 -4.03 7.56 5.45
CA SER A 114 -4.89 6.47 5.92
C SER A 114 -6.18 6.42 5.12
N THR A 115 -6.56 5.24 4.67
CA THR A 115 -7.81 5.01 3.94
C THR A 115 -8.69 4.03 4.69
N ARG A 116 -9.94 4.41 4.90
CA ARG A 116 -10.97 3.60 5.53
C ARG A 116 -12.15 3.38 4.57
N LEU A 117 -12.58 2.13 4.45
CA LEU A 117 -13.74 1.71 3.66
C LEU A 117 -14.91 1.38 4.59
N LEU A 118 -16.11 1.73 4.20
CA LEU A 118 -17.33 1.30 4.89
C LEU A 118 -18.38 0.88 3.87
N PRO A 119 -19.09 -0.24 4.09
CA PRO A 119 -20.20 -0.60 3.23
C PRO A 119 -21.29 0.47 3.34
N ALA A 120 -21.76 0.97 2.21
CA ALA A 120 -22.90 1.88 2.10
C ALA A 120 -24.05 1.27 1.28
N GLY A 121 -23.91 -0.01 0.90
CA GLY A 121 -24.89 -0.82 0.19
C GLY A 121 -24.21 -1.95 -0.59
N PRO A 122 -24.95 -2.87 -1.22
CA PRO A 122 -24.36 -3.97 -1.99
C PRO A 122 -23.53 -3.53 -3.20
N GLN A 123 -23.75 -2.31 -3.70
CA GLN A 123 -23.03 -1.73 -4.85
C GLN A 123 -22.40 -0.37 -4.51
N LEU A 124 -22.24 -0.05 -3.22
CA LEU A 124 -21.74 1.25 -2.78
C LEU A 124 -20.82 1.11 -1.57
N THR A 125 -19.66 1.77 -1.66
CA THR A 125 -18.67 1.84 -0.58
C THR A 125 -18.41 3.31 -0.25
N ALA A 126 -18.56 3.69 1.01
CA ALA A 126 -18.12 4.98 1.50
C ALA A 126 -16.62 4.91 1.83
N ILE A 127 -15.82 5.78 1.21
CA ILE A 127 -14.37 5.80 1.34
C ILE A 127 -13.97 7.12 2.00
N ARG A 128 -13.11 7.04 3.02
CA ARG A 128 -12.48 8.21 3.63
C ARG A 128 -10.96 8.06 3.55
N VAL A 129 -10.32 9.02 2.89
CA VAL A 129 -8.87 9.15 2.84
C VAL A 129 -8.50 10.35 3.71
N CYS A 130 -7.60 10.14 4.67
CA CYS A 130 -7.09 11.19 5.56
C CYS A 130 -5.58 11.33 5.38
N TRP A 131 -5.13 12.56 5.15
CA TRP A 131 -3.71 12.92 5.19
C TRP A 131 -3.35 13.38 6.60
N LEU A 132 -2.24 12.88 7.09
CA LEU A 132 -1.69 13.13 8.42
C LEU A 132 -0.30 13.76 8.24
N VAL A 133 -0.04 14.83 8.98
CA VAL A 133 1.26 15.52 9.05
C VAL A 133 1.63 15.69 10.52
N ASP A 134 2.85 16.17 10.79
CA ASP A 134 3.27 16.52 12.15
C ASP A 134 2.29 17.51 12.82
N GLU A 135 2.02 17.32 14.11
CA GLU A 135 1.04 18.11 14.85
C GLU A 135 1.37 19.62 14.91
N LYS A 136 2.66 19.97 14.73
CA LYS A 136 3.15 21.35 14.78
C LYS A 136 3.28 21.97 13.38
N ALA A 137 3.07 21.19 12.32
CA ALA A 137 3.13 21.67 10.95
C ALA A 137 1.91 22.54 10.63
N ILE A 138 2.15 23.68 10.00
CA ILE A 138 1.14 24.67 9.64
C ILE A 138 1.04 24.76 8.11
N GLU A 139 -0.17 24.58 7.58
CA GLU A 139 -0.45 24.73 6.15
C GLU A 139 -0.06 26.13 5.64
N GLY A 140 0.53 26.20 4.45
CA GLY A 140 0.99 27.44 3.82
C GLY A 140 2.34 27.94 4.35
N ARG A 141 2.86 27.35 5.44
CA ARG A 141 4.23 27.58 5.94
C ARG A 141 5.10 26.34 5.77
N ASP A 142 4.65 25.23 6.35
CA ASP A 142 5.45 24.01 6.49
C ASP A 142 5.09 22.96 5.42
N TYR A 143 3.86 23.01 4.90
CA TYR A 143 3.40 22.17 3.79
C TYR A 143 2.34 22.90 2.96
N ASP A 144 2.10 22.40 1.75
CA ASP A 144 1.07 22.89 0.84
C ASP A 144 0.23 21.71 0.33
N LEU A 145 -1.11 21.82 0.39
CA LEU A 145 -2.02 20.75 -0.03
C LEU A 145 -1.85 20.37 -1.50
N SER A 146 -1.52 21.32 -2.38
CA SER A 146 -1.28 21.07 -3.81
C SER A 146 -0.04 20.21 -4.07
N LYS A 147 0.86 20.07 -3.08
CA LYS A 147 2.02 19.17 -3.15
C LYS A 147 1.78 17.87 -2.39
N LEU A 148 1.08 17.94 -1.25
CA LEU A 148 0.84 16.81 -0.36
C LEU A 148 -0.20 15.82 -0.89
N MET A 149 -1.29 16.31 -1.49
CA MET A 149 -2.44 15.47 -1.85
C MET A 149 -2.32 14.69 -3.18
N PRO A 150 -1.78 15.25 -4.28
CA PRO A 150 -2.04 14.70 -5.62
C PRO A 150 -1.62 13.26 -5.83
N PHE A 151 -0.51 12.81 -5.22
CA PHE A 151 -0.02 11.44 -5.43
C PHE A 151 -1.06 10.39 -5.03
N TRP A 152 -1.62 10.52 -3.82
CA TRP A 152 -2.60 9.58 -3.29
C TRP A 152 -4.02 9.87 -3.76
N GLN A 153 -4.35 11.13 -4.02
CA GLN A 153 -5.65 11.49 -4.58
C GLN A 153 -5.82 10.89 -5.99
N LEU A 154 -4.87 11.12 -6.89
CA LEU A 154 -4.93 10.59 -8.26
C LEU A 154 -4.95 9.06 -8.27
N THR A 155 -4.13 8.42 -7.44
CA THR A 155 -4.11 6.95 -7.32
C THR A 155 -5.47 6.42 -6.84
N SER A 156 -6.05 7.05 -5.81
CA SER A 156 -7.35 6.62 -5.26
C SER A 156 -8.48 6.80 -6.28
N GLU A 157 -8.55 7.93 -6.97
CA GLU A 157 -9.57 8.20 -7.99
C GLU A 157 -9.47 7.21 -9.17
N GLN A 158 -8.26 6.85 -9.58
CA GLN A 158 -8.03 5.81 -10.59
C GLN A 158 -8.56 4.44 -10.14
N ASP A 159 -8.26 4.04 -8.90
CA ASP A 159 -8.73 2.78 -8.34
C ASP A 159 -10.26 2.73 -8.24
N TRP A 160 -10.90 3.82 -7.82
CA TRP A 160 -12.37 3.89 -7.74
C TRP A 160 -13.01 3.71 -9.11
N HIS A 161 -12.48 4.37 -10.14
CA HIS A 161 -12.98 4.19 -11.50
C HIS A 161 -12.82 2.75 -12.01
N ILE A 162 -11.74 2.06 -11.63
CA ILE A 162 -11.57 0.63 -11.94
C ILE A 162 -12.64 -0.19 -11.23
N CYS A 163 -12.87 0.02 -9.93
CA CYS A 163 -13.89 -0.67 -9.16
C CYS A 163 -15.30 -0.46 -9.73
N GLU A 164 -15.68 0.77 -10.08
CA GLU A 164 -16.97 1.09 -10.69
C GLU A 164 -17.18 0.37 -12.03
N ARG A 165 -16.12 0.30 -12.86
CA ARG A 165 -16.17 -0.41 -14.15
C ARG A 165 -16.27 -1.92 -13.95
N GLN A 166 -15.54 -2.47 -12.97
CA GLN A 166 -15.63 -3.90 -12.62
C GLN A 166 -17.04 -4.26 -12.14
N GLN A 167 -17.65 -3.46 -11.25
CA GLN A 167 -19.01 -3.70 -10.77
C GLN A 167 -20.03 -3.71 -11.91
N LYS A 168 -19.91 -2.80 -12.88
CA LYS A 168 -20.78 -2.79 -14.07
C LYS A 168 -20.68 -4.09 -14.87
N GLY A 169 -19.47 -4.64 -15.00
CA GLY A 169 -19.24 -5.92 -15.66
C GLY A 169 -19.84 -7.10 -14.89
N VAL A 170 -19.60 -7.14 -13.58
CA VAL A 170 -20.13 -8.19 -12.67
C VAL A 170 -21.67 -8.20 -12.64
N ASN A 171 -22.32 -7.05 -12.84
CA ASN A 171 -23.78 -6.96 -12.91
C ASN A 171 -24.39 -7.59 -14.18
N SER A 172 -23.58 -7.95 -15.19
CA SER A 172 -24.07 -8.60 -16.41
C SER A 172 -24.50 -10.04 -16.14
N SER A 173 -25.62 -10.47 -16.73
CA SER A 173 -26.05 -11.89 -16.69
C SER A 173 -25.09 -12.84 -17.40
N ALA A 174 -24.20 -12.31 -18.25
CA ALA A 174 -23.17 -13.10 -18.94
C ALA A 174 -21.88 -13.25 -18.12
N TYR A 175 -21.75 -12.56 -16.98
CA TYR A 175 -20.56 -12.66 -16.14
C TYR A 175 -20.47 -14.03 -15.49
N THR A 176 -19.28 -14.63 -15.55
CA THR A 176 -18.89 -15.79 -14.77
C THR A 176 -17.52 -15.52 -14.13
N PRO A 177 -17.28 -15.93 -12.87
CA PRO A 177 -15.98 -15.74 -12.23
C PRO A 177 -14.86 -16.45 -13.00
N GLY A 178 -13.81 -15.70 -13.33
CA GLY A 178 -12.57 -16.24 -13.91
C GLY A 178 -11.56 -16.65 -12.83
N PRO A 179 -10.49 -17.39 -13.20
CA PRO A 179 -9.42 -17.73 -12.28
C PRO A 179 -8.59 -16.50 -11.93
N TYR A 180 -8.10 -16.44 -10.68
CA TYR A 180 -7.08 -15.47 -10.27
C TYR A 180 -5.70 -15.84 -10.84
N SER A 181 -4.89 -14.84 -11.13
CA SER A 181 -3.47 -15.02 -11.44
C SER A 181 -2.71 -15.52 -10.22
N THR A 182 -2.07 -16.68 -10.35
CA THR A 182 -1.18 -17.24 -9.31
C THR A 182 0.07 -16.39 -9.08
N PHE A 183 0.39 -15.48 -10.01
CA PHE A 183 1.55 -14.61 -9.93
C PHE A 183 1.22 -13.23 -9.37
N LYS A 184 0.06 -12.67 -9.69
CA LYS A 184 -0.28 -11.26 -9.41
C LYS A 184 -1.42 -11.08 -8.42
N GLU A 185 -2.30 -12.06 -8.27
CA GLU A 185 -3.58 -11.92 -7.55
C GLU A 185 -3.68 -12.87 -6.35
N TYR A 186 -2.57 -13.45 -5.89
CA TYR A 186 -2.55 -14.35 -4.73
C TYR A 186 -3.14 -13.69 -3.46
N ASN A 187 -2.90 -12.41 -3.23
CA ASN A 187 -3.51 -11.69 -2.10
C ASN A 187 -5.02 -11.43 -2.30
N VAL A 188 -5.49 -11.32 -3.55
CA VAL A 188 -6.93 -11.19 -3.86
C VAL A 188 -7.63 -12.51 -3.55
N GLU A 189 -7.05 -13.63 -4.00
CA GLU A 189 -7.55 -14.96 -3.68
C GLU A 189 -7.58 -15.20 -2.16
N SER A 190 -6.49 -14.89 -1.46
CA SER A 190 -6.39 -14.99 0.00
C SER A 190 -7.46 -14.15 0.72
N PHE A 191 -7.72 -12.93 0.25
CA PHE A 191 -8.80 -12.09 0.77
C PHE A 191 -10.18 -12.74 0.61
N VAL A 192 -10.51 -13.27 -0.56
CA VAL A 192 -11.80 -13.95 -0.79
C VAL A 192 -11.94 -15.18 0.10
N ARG A 193 -10.89 -15.98 0.26
CA ARG A 193 -10.89 -17.14 1.17
C ARG A 193 -11.12 -16.72 2.63
N TRP A 194 -10.42 -15.68 3.09
CA TRP A 194 -10.62 -15.12 4.42
C TRP A 194 -12.04 -14.61 4.64
N TYR A 195 -12.60 -13.89 3.65
CA TYR A 195 -13.96 -13.38 3.70
C TYR A 195 -14.99 -14.50 3.83
N LEU A 196 -14.94 -15.50 2.94
CA LEU A 196 -15.86 -16.64 2.92
C LEU A 196 -15.83 -17.42 4.24
N LYS A 197 -14.64 -17.67 4.79
CA LYS A 197 -14.49 -18.37 6.08
C LYS A 197 -15.07 -17.55 7.24
N THR A 198 -14.88 -16.23 7.22
CA THR A 198 -15.38 -15.32 8.26
C THR A 198 -16.90 -15.27 8.29
N ILE A 199 -17.54 -15.14 7.12
CA ILE A 199 -19.01 -15.11 7.06
C ILE A 199 -19.62 -16.49 7.35
N SER A 200 -18.93 -17.58 7.00
CA SER A 200 -19.43 -18.94 7.27
C SER A 200 -19.44 -19.27 8.77
N LYS A 201 -18.44 -18.78 9.53
CA LYS A 201 -18.39 -18.91 10.99
C LYS A 201 -19.44 -18.09 11.73
N SER A 202 -19.89 -17.00 11.13
CA SER A 202 -20.89 -16.11 11.76
C SER A 202 -22.33 -16.65 11.61
N ALA A 203 -22.53 -17.66 10.76
CA ALA A 203 -23.82 -18.29 10.48
C ALA A 203 -24.09 -19.57 11.30
N SER A 204 -23.15 -19.96 12.18
CA SER A 204 -23.25 -21.09 13.11
C SER A 204 -23.30 -20.60 14.55
#